data_AF-A0A6N4AB83-F1
#
_entry.id   AF-A0A6N4AB83-F1
#
_cell.length_a   1.000
_cell.length_b   1.000
_cell.length_c   1.000
_cell.angle_alpha   90.00
_cell.angle_beta   90.00
_cell.angle_gamma   90.00
#
_symmetry.space_group_name_H-M   'P 1'
#
loop_
_entity.id
_entity.type
_entity.pdbx_description
1 polymer ?
#
loop_
_entity_poly.entity_id
_entity_poly.type
_entity_poly.pdbx_seq_one_letter_code
_entity_poly.pdbx_strand_id
1 'polypeptide(L)'
;MKIFNTLFIIIIIASVFFSCSRKHSLKTNVPISENTFKQDSLAFELCKMYGFDQGIRTNKLNFNKRELMPKIDSVNFSNMVDFIIKNGYPTEELVGERNMKHECVEAAVAAILLHNPHRLVNEKVYFDLFLKEVNKGNIDNAFFASVLDKYYWLNSPNKKQRRVFYGSQFGKPCIQTKEATNTARIEIGLKPLNDDEFIDCGQEELNMPKKRDK
;
A
#
# COMPACT_ATOMS: atom_id res chain seq x y z
N MET A 1 30.30 -15.68 60.41
CA MET A 1 29.53 -14.67 59.65
C MET A 1 30.38 -13.59 58.96
N LYS A 2 31.47 -13.06 59.56
CA LYS A 2 32.26 -11.98 58.93
C LYS A 2 32.99 -12.37 57.64
N ILE A 3 33.55 -13.59 57.57
CA ILE A 3 34.35 -14.06 56.42
C ILE A 3 33.49 -14.22 55.14
N PHE A 4 32.24 -14.69 55.28
CA PHE A 4 31.32 -14.82 54.14
C PHE A 4 30.90 -13.47 53.56
N ASN A 5 30.69 -12.45 54.39
CA ASN A 5 30.39 -11.10 53.91
C ASN A 5 31.59 -10.47 53.19
N THR A 6 32.81 -10.70 53.66
CA THR A 6 34.02 -10.19 52.98
C THR A 6 34.24 -10.87 51.63
N LEU A 7 34.00 -12.18 51.53
CA LEU A 7 34.13 -12.92 50.27
C LEU A 7 33.07 -12.47 49.24
N PHE A 8 31.84 -12.21 49.69
CA PHE A 8 30.75 -11.74 48.83
C PHE A 8 31.03 -10.35 48.25
N ILE A 9 31.59 -9.45 49.06
CA ILE A 9 32.00 -8.11 48.61
C ILE A 9 33.12 -8.19 47.57
N ILE A 10 34.10 -9.09 47.75
CA ILE A 10 35.19 -9.27 46.78
C ILE A 10 34.67 -9.81 45.44
N ILE A 11 33.70 -10.74 45.46
CA ILE A 11 33.07 -11.28 44.25
C ILE A 11 32.27 -10.21 43.51
N ILE A 12 31.51 -9.37 44.22
CA ILE A 12 30.77 -8.26 43.62
C ILE A 12 31.74 -7.25 42.98
N ILE A 13 32.80 -6.86 43.69
CA ILE A 13 33.80 -5.92 43.17
C ILE A 13 34.52 -6.50 41.94
N ALA A 14 34.90 -7.78 41.96
CA ALA A 14 35.50 -8.45 40.81
C ALA A 14 34.54 -8.49 39.60
N SER A 15 33.25 -8.75 39.82
CA SER A 15 32.25 -8.78 38.75
C SER A 15 32.03 -7.40 38.09
N VAL A 16 32.16 -6.30 38.85
CA VAL A 16 32.06 -4.93 38.33
C VAL A 16 33.28 -4.54 37.49
N PHE A 17 34.48 -5.01 37.84
CA PHE A 17 35.70 -4.72 37.07
C PHE A 17 35.83 -5.54 35.78
N PHE A 18 35.22 -6.73 35.69
CA PHE A 18 35.25 -7.55 34.48
C PHE A 18 34.09 -7.29 33.50
N SER A 19 33.06 -6.52 33.89
CA SER A 19 31.87 -6.30 33.04
C SER A 19 32.01 -5.16 32.03
N CYS A 20 33.08 -4.36 32.06
CA CYS A 20 33.23 -3.17 31.21
C CYS A 20 34.57 -3.11 30.47
N SER A 21 34.88 -4.11 29.63
CA SER A 21 35.97 -3.98 28.65
C SER A 21 35.73 -4.64 27.29
N ARG A 22 34.52 -5.13 26.99
CA ARG A 22 34.14 -5.36 25.58
C ARG A 22 33.80 -4.02 24.92
N LYS A 23 34.82 -3.33 24.42
CA LYS A 23 34.61 -2.42 23.29
C LYS A 23 34.09 -3.29 22.14
N HIS A 24 32.78 -3.28 21.92
CA HIS A 24 32.19 -3.75 20.67
C HIS A 24 32.66 -2.80 19.56
N SER A 25 33.88 -3.01 19.07
CA SER A 25 34.32 -2.48 17.79
C SER A 25 33.75 -3.38 16.70
N LEU A 26 32.46 -3.23 16.43
CA LEU A 26 31.88 -3.66 15.16
C LEU A 26 31.75 -2.42 14.28
N LYS A 27 32.90 -1.88 13.87
CA LYS A 27 33.00 -1.20 12.57
C LYS A 27 33.49 -2.24 11.56
N THR A 28 32.63 -3.20 11.24
CA THR A 28 32.75 -3.88 9.96
C THR A 28 32.31 -2.87 8.92
N ASN A 29 33.26 -2.16 8.31
CA ASN A 29 33.03 -1.53 7.02
C ASN A 29 32.82 -2.67 6.02
N VAL A 30 31.64 -3.28 6.03
CA VAL A 30 31.22 -4.18 4.96
C VAL A 30 31.08 -3.26 3.75
N PRO A 31 31.86 -3.46 2.68
CA PRO A 31 31.69 -2.67 1.48
C PRO A 31 30.30 -3.00 0.91
N ILE A 32 29.36 -2.07 1.09
CA ILE A 32 28.04 -2.15 0.47
C ILE A 32 28.24 -1.75 -1.00
N SER A 33 27.81 -2.62 -1.91
CA SER A 33 27.87 -2.29 -3.33
C SER A 33 26.98 -1.07 -3.62
N GLU A 34 27.35 -0.26 -4.62
CA GLU A 34 26.53 0.88 -5.03
C GLU A 34 25.09 0.45 -5.39
N ASN A 35 24.94 -0.73 -6.02
CA ASN A 35 23.63 -1.29 -6.33
C ASN A 35 22.81 -1.60 -5.08
N THR A 36 23.41 -2.26 -4.09
CA THR A 36 22.74 -2.56 -2.81
C THR A 36 22.36 -1.28 -2.09
N PHE A 37 23.24 -0.27 -2.09
CA PHE A 37 22.94 1.03 -1.50
C PHE A 37 21.73 1.70 -2.18
N LYS A 38 21.66 1.67 -3.52
CA LYS A 38 20.54 2.21 -4.29
C LYS A 38 19.24 1.45 -3.97
N GLN A 39 19.27 0.13 -4.00
CA GLN A 39 18.14 -0.73 -3.66
C GLN A 39 17.61 -0.45 -2.24
N ASP A 40 18.50 -0.36 -1.26
CA ASP A 40 18.15 -0.04 0.13
C ASP A 40 17.58 1.37 0.28
N SER A 41 18.10 2.34 -0.49
CA SER A 41 17.58 3.71 -0.48
C SER A 41 16.15 3.79 -1.02
N LEU A 42 15.87 3.10 -2.13
CA LEU A 42 14.52 3.03 -2.71
C LEU A 42 13.55 2.30 -1.78
N ALA A 43 13.98 1.18 -1.19
CA ALA A 43 13.19 0.45 -0.20
C ALA A 43 12.86 1.33 1.02
N PHE A 44 13.83 2.13 1.48
CA PHE A 44 13.62 3.06 2.59
C PHE A 44 12.58 4.15 2.25
N GLU A 45 12.58 4.69 1.03
CA GLU A 45 11.55 5.63 0.57
C GLU A 45 10.15 5.00 0.60
N LEU A 46 10.00 3.75 0.14
CA LEU A 46 8.74 3.01 0.18
C LEU A 46 8.27 2.79 1.63
N CYS A 47 9.17 2.34 2.50
CA CYS A 47 8.85 2.12 3.91
C CYS A 47 8.50 3.42 4.66
N LYS A 48 9.08 4.57 4.28
CA LYS A 48 8.67 5.86 4.82
C LYS A 48 7.23 6.21 4.43
N MET A 49 6.87 6.03 3.17
CA MET A 49 5.50 6.28 2.71
C MET A 49 4.51 5.33 3.38
N TYR A 50 4.81 4.04 3.43
CA TYR A 50 3.99 3.03 4.11
C TYR A 50 3.85 3.32 5.61
N GLY A 51 4.96 3.60 6.29
CA GLY A 51 4.97 3.92 7.72
C GLY A 51 4.20 5.21 8.03
N PHE A 52 4.23 6.21 7.15
CA PHE A 52 3.43 7.42 7.32
C PHE A 52 1.93 7.14 7.11
N ASP A 53 1.57 6.32 6.12
CA ASP A 53 0.20 5.91 5.82
C ASP A 53 -0.42 5.07 6.97
N GLN A 54 0.28 4.01 7.40
CA GLN A 54 -0.23 3.05 8.37
C GLN A 54 0.07 3.45 9.82
N GLY A 55 1.26 3.99 10.08
CA GLY A 55 1.71 4.34 11.43
C GLY A 55 0.84 5.43 12.07
N ILE A 56 0.37 6.42 11.30
CA ILE A 56 -0.53 7.46 11.84
C ILE A 56 -1.90 6.87 12.20
N ARG A 57 -2.35 5.83 11.49
CA ARG A 57 -3.63 5.17 11.76
C ARG A 57 -3.60 4.38 13.06
N THR A 58 -2.49 3.69 13.33
CA THR A 58 -2.29 2.81 14.49
C THR A 58 -1.77 3.54 15.72
N ASN A 59 -1.28 4.78 15.57
CA ASN A 59 -0.80 5.56 16.70
C ASN A 59 -1.94 5.97 17.66
N LYS A 60 -1.61 6.06 18.95
CA LYS A 60 -2.46 6.53 20.06
C LYS A 60 -2.56 8.06 20.14
N LEU A 61 -1.98 8.78 19.18
CA LEU A 61 -2.07 10.24 19.12
C LEU A 61 -3.53 10.67 18.96
N ASN A 62 -3.92 11.67 19.75
CA ASN A 62 -5.26 12.25 19.68
C ASN A 62 -5.26 13.41 18.67
N PHE A 63 -5.84 13.18 17.50
CA PHE A 63 -6.04 14.18 16.46
C PHE A 63 -7.31 13.86 15.66
N ASN A 64 -7.81 14.84 14.91
CA ASN A 64 -8.98 14.65 14.06
C ASN A 64 -8.63 13.77 12.84
N LYS A 65 -8.74 12.45 12.99
CA LYS A 65 -8.44 11.47 11.92
C LYS A 65 -9.26 11.74 10.65
N ARG A 66 -10.52 12.17 10.78
CA ARG A 66 -11.40 12.45 9.64
C ARG A 66 -10.87 13.60 8.78
N GLU A 67 -10.25 14.59 9.40
CA GLU A 67 -9.69 15.74 8.70
C GLU A 67 -8.26 15.49 8.19
N LEU A 68 -7.43 14.83 9.01
CA LEU A 68 -6.00 14.68 8.72
C LEU A 68 -5.71 13.52 7.77
N MET A 69 -6.39 12.38 7.90
CA MET A 69 -6.08 11.20 7.10
C MET A 69 -6.20 11.46 5.59
N PRO A 70 -7.26 12.11 5.07
CA PRO A 70 -7.33 12.40 3.64
C PRO A 70 -6.16 13.26 3.12
N LYS A 71 -5.64 14.17 3.96
CA LYS A 71 -4.48 15.01 3.60
C LYS A 71 -3.20 14.17 3.51
N ILE A 72 -2.99 13.29 4.49
CA ILE A 72 -1.87 12.34 4.51
C ILE A 72 -1.94 11.39 3.31
N ASP A 73 -3.11 10.81 3.08
CA ASP A 73 -3.36 9.87 1.99
C ASP A 73 -3.03 10.52 0.63
N SER A 74 -3.44 11.77 0.44
CA SER A 74 -3.18 12.53 -0.79
C SER A 74 -1.69 12.86 -0.97
N VAL A 75 -0.98 13.24 0.10
CA VAL A 75 0.48 13.49 0.05
C VAL A 75 1.24 12.21 -0.27
N ASN A 76 0.92 11.10 0.40
CA ASN A 76 1.54 9.80 0.12
C ASN A 76 1.25 9.30 -1.29
N PHE A 77 0.05 9.55 -1.81
CA PHE A 77 -0.28 9.25 -3.20
C PHE A 77 0.62 10.00 -4.17
N SER A 78 0.77 11.32 -4.00
CA SER A 78 1.66 12.12 -4.85
C SER A 78 3.11 11.64 -4.76
N ASN A 79 3.62 11.38 -3.55
CA ASN A 79 4.98 10.87 -3.36
C ASN A 79 5.18 9.50 -4.03
N MET A 80 4.18 8.61 -3.97
CA MET A 80 4.24 7.30 -4.62
C MET A 80 4.23 7.43 -6.15
N VAL A 81 3.41 8.34 -6.69
CA VAL A 81 3.40 8.64 -8.12
C VAL A 81 4.76 9.17 -8.56
N ASP A 82 5.35 10.11 -7.83
CA ASP A 82 6.67 10.66 -8.14
C ASP A 82 7.75 9.58 -8.09
N PHE A 83 7.69 8.68 -7.09
CA PHE A 83 8.57 7.53 -6.99
C PHE A 83 8.47 6.65 -8.24
N ILE A 84 7.24 6.29 -8.68
CA ILE A 84 7.02 5.42 -9.83
C ILE A 84 7.47 6.10 -11.13
N ILE A 85 7.20 7.40 -11.30
CA ILE A 85 7.63 8.15 -12.49
C ILE A 85 9.16 8.21 -12.57
N LYS A 86 9.83 8.45 -11.44
CA LYS A 86 11.28 8.62 -11.39
C LYS A 86 12.05 7.30 -11.48
N ASN A 87 11.57 6.27 -10.79
CA ASN A 87 12.34 5.05 -10.56
C ASN A 87 11.72 3.81 -11.23
N GLY A 88 10.45 3.87 -11.62
CA GLY A 88 9.65 2.72 -12.03
C GLY A 88 8.83 2.11 -10.89
N TYR A 89 7.97 1.16 -11.23
CA TYR A 89 7.20 0.41 -10.23
C TYR A 89 8.13 -0.43 -9.35
N PRO A 90 7.91 -0.51 -8.03
CA PRO A 90 8.74 -1.31 -7.14
C PRO A 90 8.61 -2.81 -7.44
N THR A 91 9.62 -3.36 -8.11
CA THR A 91 9.79 -4.79 -8.39
C THR A 91 11.00 -5.34 -7.63
N GLU A 92 11.11 -6.66 -7.49
CA GLU A 92 12.29 -7.30 -6.87
C GLU A 92 13.61 -6.89 -7.54
N GLU A 93 13.60 -6.65 -8.85
CA GLU A 93 14.76 -6.14 -9.59
C GLU A 93 15.15 -4.74 -9.11
N LEU A 94 14.16 -3.84 -8.98
CA LEU A 94 14.40 -2.43 -8.63
C LEU A 94 14.85 -2.25 -7.18
N VAL A 95 14.23 -2.96 -6.23
CA VAL A 95 14.48 -2.76 -4.79
C VAL A 95 15.29 -3.88 -4.15
N GLY A 96 15.54 -4.97 -4.87
CA GLY A 96 16.22 -6.16 -4.37
C GLY A 96 15.29 -7.10 -3.62
N GLU A 97 15.45 -8.41 -3.87
CA GLU A 97 14.65 -9.49 -3.26
C GLU A 97 14.61 -9.39 -1.72
N ARG A 98 15.75 -9.07 -1.09
CA ARG A 98 15.83 -8.90 0.37
C ARG A 98 14.88 -7.82 0.87
N ASN A 99 14.81 -6.68 0.17
CA ASN A 99 13.98 -5.58 0.59
C ASN A 99 12.51 -5.82 0.27
N MET A 100 12.20 -6.48 -0.86
CA MET A 100 10.83 -6.81 -1.23
C MET A 100 10.13 -7.68 -0.19
N LYS A 101 10.86 -8.52 0.54
CA LYS A 101 10.32 -9.33 1.65
C LYS A 101 9.84 -8.53 2.86
N HIS A 102 10.11 -7.22 2.92
CA HIS A 102 9.58 -6.36 3.97
C HIS A 102 8.19 -5.87 3.58
N GLU A 103 7.21 -6.07 4.47
CA GLU A 103 5.82 -5.63 4.28
C GLU A 103 5.72 -4.16 3.85
N CYS A 104 6.54 -3.28 4.44
CA CYS A 104 6.54 -1.86 4.13
C CYS A 104 7.04 -1.51 2.72
N VAL A 105 7.66 -2.46 2.02
CA VAL A 105 8.05 -2.36 0.61
C VAL A 105 6.97 -3.01 -0.26
N GLU A 106 6.65 -4.28 0.00
CA GLU A 106 5.68 -5.07 -0.77
C GLU A 106 4.29 -4.42 -0.80
N ALA A 107 3.79 -3.99 0.35
CA ALA A 107 2.43 -3.48 0.50
C ALA A 107 2.31 -1.97 0.25
N ALA A 108 3.42 -1.25 0.03
CA ALA A 108 3.44 0.21 -0.05
C ALA A 108 2.48 0.76 -1.10
N VAL A 109 2.59 0.26 -2.33
CA VAL A 109 1.73 0.71 -3.45
C VAL A 109 0.28 0.33 -3.16
N ALA A 110 0.03 -0.91 -2.76
CA ALA A 110 -1.32 -1.40 -2.53
C ALA A 110 -2.07 -0.59 -1.46
N ALA A 111 -1.41 -0.31 -0.33
CA ALA A 111 -1.98 0.48 0.75
C ALA A 111 -2.35 1.90 0.29
N ILE A 112 -1.42 2.58 -0.39
CA ILE A 112 -1.60 3.96 -0.84
C ILE A 112 -2.70 4.06 -1.91
N LEU A 113 -2.73 3.13 -2.86
CA LEU A 113 -3.77 3.08 -3.89
C LEU A 113 -5.16 2.86 -3.29
N LEU A 114 -5.29 1.92 -2.34
CA LEU A 114 -6.55 1.65 -1.66
C LEU A 114 -7.06 2.87 -0.88
N HIS A 115 -6.21 3.78 -0.42
CA HIS A 115 -6.67 5.00 0.28
C HIS A 115 -7.03 6.14 -0.67
N ASN A 116 -6.61 6.08 -1.94
CA ASN A 116 -6.80 7.15 -2.91
C ASN A 116 -7.54 6.71 -4.19
N PRO A 117 -8.61 5.89 -4.12
CA PRO A 117 -9.24 5.37 -5.33
C PRO A 117 -9.93 6.46 -6.15
N HIS A 118 -10.30 7.59 -5.52
CA HIS A 118 -10.87 8.76 -6.21
C HIS A 118 -9.89 9.42 -7.18
N ARG A 119 -8.58 9.43 -6.87
CA ARG A 119 -7.55 9.96 -7.78
C ARG A 119 -7.47 9.12 -9.05
N LEU A 120 -7.57 7.80 -8.92
CA LEU A 120 -7.54 6.88 -10.06
C LEU A 120 -8.80 6.94 -10.92
N VAL A 121 -9.97 7.17 -10.32
CA VAL A 121 -11.23 7.25 -11.10
C VAL A 121 -11.41 8.61 -11.76
N ASN A 122 -11.03 9.70 -11.08
CA ASN A 122 -11.34 11.05 -11.54
C ASN A 122 -10.20 11.73 -12.32
N GLU A 123 -8.95 11.26 -12.19
CA GLU A 123 -7.79 11.88 -12.85
C GLU A 123 -7.14 10.90 -13.81
N LYS A 124 -7.46 11.06 -15.10
CA LYS A 124 -7.03 10.16 -16.19
C LYS A 124 -5.52 9.92 -16.20
N VAL A 125 -4.71 10.94 -15.90
CA VAL A 125 -3.25 10.83 -15.86
C VAL A 125 -2.76 9.73 -14.91
N TYR A 126 -3.41 9.56 -13.75
CA TYR A 126 -3.03 8.51 -12.81
C TYR A 126 -3.64 7.17 -13.19
N PHE A 127 -4.88 7.16 -13.68
CA PHE A 127 -5.46 5.95 -14.26
C PHE A 127 -4.51 5.34 -15.31
N ASP A 128 -4.06 6.15 -16.27
CA ASP A 128 -3.18 5.73 -17.36
C ASP A 128 -1.80 5.28 -16.84
N LEU A 129 -1.24 5.98 -15.84
CA LEU A 129 0.02 5.59 -15.19
C LEU A 129 -0.07 4.17 -14.60
N PHE A 130 -1.09 3.89 -13.81
CA PHE A 130 -1.24 2.59 -13.15
C PHE A 130 -1.72 1.51 -14.11
N LEU A 131 -2.54 1.85 -15.11
CA LEU A 131 -2.92 0.93 -16.19
C LEU A 131 -1.68 0.45 -16.97
N LYS A 132 -0.71 1.33 -17.22
CA LYS A 132 0.57 0.93 -17.85
C LYS A 132 1.30 -0.13 -17.01
N GLU A 133 1.25 -0.04 -15.69
CA GLU A 133 1.87 -1.03 -14.79
C GLU A 133 1.05 -2.32 -14.70
N VAL A 134 -0.28 -2.26 -14.81
CA VAL A 134 -1.13 -3.45 -15.01
C VAL A 134 -0.76 -4.16 -16.31
N ASN A 135 -0.63 -3.43 -17.41
CA ASN A 135 -0.29 -3.99 -18.73
C ASN A 135 1.11 -4.61 -18.78
N LYS A 136 2.04 -4.15 -17.93
CA LYS A 136 3.36 -4.76 -17.75
C LYS A 136 3.34 -6.01 -16.86
N GLY A 137 2.23 -6.30 -16.19
CA GLY A 137 2.13 -7.38 -15.20
C GLY A 137 2.69 -7.03 -13.81
N ASN A 138 3.03 -5.77 -13.56
CA ASN A 138 3.50 -5.31 -12.26
C ASN A 138 2.36 -5.16 -11.23
N ILE A 139 1.13 -4.96 -11.73
CA ILE A 139 -0.09 -4.88 -10.92
C ILE A 139 -1.08 -5.91 -11.43
N ASP A 140 -1.59 -6.75 -10.53
CA ASP A 140 -2.69 -7.65 -10.84
C ASP A 140 -3.96 -6.86 -11.25
N ASN A 141 -4.56 -7.24 -12.38
CA ASN A 141 -5.72 -6.52 -12.92
C ASN A 141 -6.97 -6.63 -12.04
N ALA A 142 -7.17 -7.73 -11.31
CA ALA A 142 -8.27 -7.90 -10.36
C ALA A 142 -8.03 -7.08 -9.08
N PHE A 143 -6.78 -6.93 -8.65
CA PHE A 143 -6.42 -5.96 -7.61
C PHE A 143 -6.72 -4.53 -8.07
N PHE A 144 -6.31 -4.14 -9.28
CA PHE A 144 -6.58 -2.79 -9.80
C PHE A 144 -8.09 -2.51 -9.88
N ALA A 145 -8.89 -3.48 -10.36
CA ALA A 145 -10.35 -3.41 -10.30
C ALA A 145 -10.89 -3.22 -8.89
N SER A 146 -10.33 -3.91 -7.89
CA SER A 146 -10.72 -3.78 -6.48
C SER A 146 -10.43 -2.37 -5.94
N VAL A 147 -9.30 -1.77 -6.32
CA VAL A 147 -9.00 -0.37 -5.95
C VAL A 147 -10.04 0.58 -6.54
N LEU A 148 -10.34 0.43 -7.84
CA LEU A 148 -11.33 1.29 -8.51
C LEU A 148 -12.74 1.09 -7.95
N ASP A 149 -13.12 -0.15 -7.66
CA ASP A 149 -14.41 -0.47 -7.03
C ASP A 149 -14.56 0.09 -5.63
N LYS A 150 -13.46 0.27 -4.88
CA LYS A 150 -13.51 0.93 -3.58
C LYS A 150 -14.04 2.36 -3.69
N TYR A 151 -13.73 3.10 -4.76
CA TYR A 151 -14.32 4.42 -5.00
C TYR A 151 -15.84 4.34 -5.13
N TYR A 152 -16.33 3.45 -5.99
CA TYR A 152 -17.76 3.28 -6.26
C TYR A 152 -18.53 2.75 -5.05
N TRP A 153 -17.94 1.83 -4.31
CA TRP A 153 -18.48 1.31 -3.06
C TRP A 153 -18.59 2.39 -1.98
N LEU A 154 -17.58 3.26 -1.84
CA LEU A 154 -17.61 4.40 -0.92
C LEU A 154 -18.66 5.44 -1.33
N ASN A 155 -18.82 5.69 -2.63
CA ASN A 155 -19.71 6.71 -3.19
C ASN A 155 -21.11 6.20 -3.56
N SER A 156 -21.42 4.94 -3.27
CA SER A 156 -22.76 4.37 -3.47
C SER A 156 -23.80 5.19 -2.71
N PRO A 157 -24.90 5.62 -3.36
CA PRO A 157 -25.99 6.35 -2.68
C PRO A 157 -26.60 5.53 -1.56
N ASN A 158 -26.81 4.23 -1.79
CA ASN A 158 -27.28 3.31 -0.77
C ASN A 158 -26.13 2.77 0.09
N LYS A 159 -26.01 3.26 1.33
CA LYS A 159 -24.96 2.80 2.26
C LYS A 159 -25.23 1.43 2.88
N LYS A 160 -26.48 0.96 2.87
CA LYS A 160 -26.86 -0.39 3.36
C LYS A 160 -26.56 -1.46 2.32
N GLN A 161 -26.68 -1.12 1.04
CA GLN A 161 -26.44 -2.04 -0.06
C GLN A 161 -25.57 -1.34 -1.10
N ARG A 162 -24.26 -1.32 -0.83
CA ARG A 162 -23.29 -0.62 -1.67
C ARG A 162 -23.07 -1.37 -2.98
N ARG A 163 -22.82 -0.62 -4.05
CA ARG A 163 -22.61 -1.11 -5.41
C ARG A 163 -21.18 -0.85 -5.86
N VAL A 164 -20.76 -1.65 -6.82
CA VAL A 164 -19.45 -1.57 -7.47
C VAL A 164 -19.61 -1.47 -8.98
N PHE A 165 -18.55 -1.15 -9.70
CA PHE A 165 -18.62 -0.94 -11.16
C PHE A 165 -17.95 -2.05 -11.95
N TYR A 166 -16.75 -2.47 -11.54
CA TYR A 166 -15.96 -3.49 -12.22
C TYR A 166 -16.34 -4.89 -11.77
N GLY A 167 -16.73 -5.07 -10.51
CA GLY A 167 -16.92 -6.38 -9.89
C GLY A 167 -15.61 -6.88 -9.29
N SER A 168 -15.63 -7.05 -7.97
CA SER A 168 -14.45 -7.35 -7.15
C SER A 168 -14.89 -7.98 -5.82
N GLN A 169 -13.95 -8.19 -4.89
CA GLN A 169 -14.28 -8.64 -3.53
C GLN A 169 -15.28 -7.74 -2.79
N PHE A 170 -15.47 -6.49 -3.21
CA PHE A 170 -16.45 -5.58 -2.61
C PHE A 170 -17.90 -5.86 -3.05
N GLY A 171 -18.11 -6.61 -4.13
CA GLY A 171 -19.44 -7.01 -4.58
C GLY A 171 -19.55 -7.24 -6.09
N LYS A 172 -20.79 -7.44 -6.54
CA LYS A 172 -21.16 -7.58 -7.94
C LYS A 172 -21.73 -6.26 -8.49
N PRO A 173 -21.43 -5.91 -9.76
CA PRO A 173 -22.01 -4.73 -10.40
C PRO A 173 -23.49 -4.97 -10.78
N CYS A 174 -24.20 -3.87 -11.02
CA CYS A 174 -25.60 -3.91 -11.42
C CYS A 174 -25.75 -4.28 -12.91
N ILE A 175 -26.72 -5.10 -13.27
CA ILE A 175 -26.98 -5.49 -14.67
C ILE A 175 -27.29 -4.26 -15.55
N GLN A 176 -27.84 -3.21 -14.94
CA GLN A 176 -28.12 -1.92 -15.56
C GLN A 176 -26.87 -1.23 -16.15
N THR A 177 -25.67 -1.55 -15.66
CA THR A 177 -24.40 -0.98 -16.16
C THR A 177 -23.58 -1.98 -16.97
N LYS A 178 -24.14 -3.14 -17.34
CA LYS A 178 -23.44 -4.27 -17.97
C LYS A 178 -22.48 -3.87 -19.09
N GLU A 179 -22.96 -3.10 -20.06
CA GLU A 179 -22.14 -2.70 -21.22
C GLU A 179 -20.94 -1.84 -20.80
N ALA A 180 -21.17 -0.83 -19.96
CA ALA A 180 -20.12 0.06 -19.47
C ALA A 180 -19.13 -0.66 -18.56
N THR A 181 -19.63 -1.52 -17.67
CA THR A 181 -18.83 -2.39 -16.80
C THR A 181 -17.91 -3.28 -17.64
N ASN A 182 -18.44 -4.02 -18.61
CA ASN A 182 -17.65 -4.94 -19.41
C ASN A 182 -16.64 -4.21 -20.30
N THR A 183 -16.99 -3.04 -20.83
CA THR A 183 -16.05 -2.17 -21.55
C THR A 183 -14.89 -1.75 -20.64
N ALA A 184 -15.18 -1.26 -19.43
CA ALA A 184 -14.17 -0.83 -18.48
C ALA A 184 -13.30 -1.99 -17.96
N ARG A 185 -13.87 -3.20 -17.81
CA ARG A 185 -13.12 -4.41 -17.46
C ARG A 185 -12.11 -4.79 -18.54
N ILE A 186 -12.52 -4.78 -19.80
CA ILE A 186 -11.64 -5.07 -20.93
C ILE A 186 -10.46 -4.08 -20.97
N GLU A 187 -10.73 -2.79 -20.73
CA GLU A 187 -9.70 -1.75 -20.72
C GLU A 187 -8.57 -2.01 -19.72
N ILE A 188 -8.89 -2.59 -18.56
CA ILE A 188 -7.91 -2.95 -17.53
C ILE A 188 -7.41 -4.40 -17.66
N GLY A 189 -7.69 -5.06 -18.78
CA GLY A 189 -7.22 -6.42 -19.08
C GLY A 189 -8.02 -7.54 -18.39
N LEU A 190 -9.20 -7.26 -17.83
CA LEU A 190 -10.11 -8.28 -17.30
C LEU A 190 -11.05 -8.81 -18.38
N LYS A 191 -11.49 -10.06 -18.21
CA LYS A 191 -12.56 -10.63 -19.03
C LYS A 191 -13.91 -9.96 -18.70
N PRO A 192 -14.82 -9.81 -19.68
CA PRO A 192 -16.21 -9.47 -19.42
C PRO A 192 -16.83 -10.42 -18.39
N LEU A 193 -17.76 -9.90 -17.60
CA LEU A 193 -18.59 -10.68 -16.70
C LEU A 193 -19.73 -11.36 -17.46
N ASN A 194 -20.08 -12.56 -17.01
CA ASN A 194 -21.30 -13.26 -17.39
C ASN A 194 -22.52 -12.66 -16.66
N ASP A 195 -23.72 -12.95 -17.15
CA ASP A 195 -24.97 -12.36 -16.63
C ASP A 195 -25.25 -12.71 -15.17
N ASP A 196 -24.82 -13.89 -14.71
CA ASP A 196 -24.94 -14.37 -13.32
C ASP A 196 -23.94 -13.70 -12.35
N GLU A 197 -22.95 -12.98 -12.89
CA GLU A 197 -22.01 -12.16 -12.13
C GLU A 197 -22.51 -10.73 -11.92
N PHE A 198 -23.67 -10.39 -12.47
CA PHE A 198 -24.39 -9.15 -12.18
C PHE A 198 -25.53 -9.38 -11.19
N ILE A 199 -26.00 -8.29 -10.59
CA ILE A 199 -27.21 -8.26 -9.77
C ILE A 199 -28.24 -7.29 -10.37
N ASP A 200 -29.52 -7.63 -10.26
CA ASP A 200 -30.58 -6.69 -10.64
C ASP A 200 -30.78 -5.65 -9.53
N CYS A 201 -30.41 -4.40 -9.83
CA CYS A 201 -30.56 -3.27 -8.91
C CYS A 201 -31.88 -2.50 -9.12
N GLY A 202 -32.79 -2.99 -9.97
CA GLY A 202 -34.07 -2.35 -10.28
C GLY A 202 -33.90 -0.90 -10.76
N GLN A 203 -34.52 0.03 -10.02
CA GLN A 203 -34.51 1.48 -10.27
C GLN A 203 -33.58 2.24 -9.30
N GLU A 204 -32.62 1.56 -8.68
CA GLU A 204 -31.65 2.21 -7.80
C GLU A 204 -30.86 3.29 -8.56
N GLU A 205 -30.67 4.44 -7.92
CA GLU A 205 -29.78 5.46 -8.45
C GLU A 205 -28.34 4.97 -8.36
N LEU A 206 -27.69 4.82 -9.53
CA LEU A 206 -26.31 4.36 -9.63
C LEU A 206 -25.39 5.54 -9.92
N ASN A 207 -24.47 5.82 -9.01
CA ASN A 207 -23.37 6.76 -9.25
C ASN A 207 -22.23 6.06 -10.00
N MET A 208 -22.53 5.56 -11.19
CA MET A 208 -21.66 4.75 -12.04
C MET A 208 -21.73 5.27 -13.48
N PRO A 209 -20.64 5.19 -14.25
CA PRO A 209 -20.69 5.54 -15.67
C PRO A 209 -21.69 4.63 -16.41
N LYS A 210 -22.63 5.23 -17.14
CA LYS A 210 -23.49 4.50 -18.09
C LYS A 210 -22.80 4.28 -19.44
N LYS A 211 -21.79 5.09 -19.72
CA LYS A 211 -20.84 4.98 -20.83
C LYS A 211 -19.49 5.46 -20.32
N ARG A 212 -18.41 4.92 -20.86
CA ARG A 212 -17.07 5.42 -20.57
C ARG A 212 -16.76 6.55 -21.54
N ASP A 213 -16.43 7.72 -21.02
CA ASP A 213 -15.91 8.81 -21.83
C ASP A 213 -14.52 8.41 -22.32
N LYS A 214 -14.31 8.46 -23.65
CA LYS A 214 -13.05 8.08 -24.30
C LYS A 214 -11.99 9.16 -24.12
#